data_AF-A0A0F3N6C6-F1
#
_entry.id   AF-A0A0F3N6C6-F1
#
_cell.length_a   1.000
_cell.length_b   1.000
_cell.length_c   1.000
_cell.angle_alpha   90.00
_cell.angle_beta   90.00
_cell.angle_gamma   90.00
#
_symmetry.space_group_name_H-M   'P 1'
#
loop_
_entity.id
_entity.type
_entity.pdbx_description
1 polymer ?
#
loop_
_entity_poly.entity_id
_entity_poly.type
_entity_poly.pdbx_seq_one_letter_code
_entity_poly.pdbx_strand_id
1 'polypeptide(L)' 'MDILLGSFAQHHLHLLSDEQVANYEAIVELDDALLYSYVVGRVPIPRGIDSALIELISGFASRK' A
#
# COMPACT_ATOMS: atom_id res chain seq x y z
N MET A 1 -0.98 1.15 10.63
CA MET A 1 -0.05 1.22 9.50
C MET A 1 0.27 2.66 9.09
N ASP A 2 -0.32 3.64 9.78
CA ASP A 2 -0.32 5.07 9.40
C ASP A 2 1.06 5.69 9.19
N ILE A 3 2.05 5.39 10.03
CA ILE A 3 3.40 5.97 9.89
C ILE A 3 4.08 5.47 8.62
N LEU A 4 3.93 4.18 8.30
CA LEU A 4 4.48 3.60 7.09
C LEU A 4 3.82 4.21 5.85
N LEU A 5 2.49 4.24 5.84
CA LEU A 5 1.69 4.75 4.73
C LEU A 5 1.90 6.24 4.50
N GLY A 6 1.91 7.05 5.56
CA GLY A 6 2.20 8.47 5.47
C GLY A 6 3.61 8.75 4.96
N SER A 7 4.60 7.96 5.40
CA SER A 7 5.97 8.06 4.89
C SER A 7 6.06 7.62 3.43
N PHE A 8 5.32 6.58 3.01
CA PHE A 8 5.25 6.15 1.62
C PHE A 8 4.63 7.24 0.74
N ALA A 9 3.50 7.82 1.16
CA ALA A 9 2.81 8.88 0.44
C ALA A 9 3.72 10.11 0.22
N GLN A 10 4.43 10.56 1.25
CA GLN A 10 5.37 11.69 1.11
C GLN A 10 6.43 11.48 0.02
N HIS A 11 6.87 10.24 -0.19
CA HIS A 11 7.95 9.92 -1.13
C HIS A 11 7.46 9.43 -2.50
N HIS A 12 6.24 8.89 -2.60
CA HIS A 12 5.77 8.22 -3.82
C HIS A 12 4.47 8.79 -4.37
N LEU A 13 3.63 9.46 -3.57
CA LEU A 13 2.31 9.93 -4.02
C LEU A 13 2.41 10.88 -5.23
N HIS A 14 3.47 11.70 -5.30
CA HIS A 14 3.73 12.60 -6.42
C HIS A 14 4.20 11.91 -7.71
N LEU A 15 4.50 10.61 -7.66
CA LEU A 15 4.92 9.78 -8.80
C LEU A 15 3.79 8.86 -9.28
N LEU A 16 2.68 8.78 -8.55
CA LEU A 16 1.53 7.97 -8.90
C LEU A 16 0.64 8.70 -9.90
N SER A 17 0.00 7.97 -10.81
CA SER A 17 -1.10 8.49 -11.62
C SER A 17 -2.37 8.69 -10.79
N ASP A 18 -3.33 9.47 -11.29
CA ASP A 18 -4.61 9.69 -10.61
C ASP A 18 -5.35 8.38 -10.28
N GLU A 19 -5.28 7.38 -11.16
CA GLU A 19 -5.85 6.04 -10.93
C GLU A 19 -5.12 5.30 -9.80
N GLN A 20 -3.80 5.40 -9.74
CA GLN A 20 -3.00 4.81 -8.68
C GLN A 20 -3.20 5.50 -7.33
N VAL A 21 -3.44 6.82 -7.34
CA VAL A 21 -3.82 7.58 -6.15
C VAL A 21 -5.18 7.13 -5.63
N ALA A 22 -6.17 6.94 -6.51
CA ALA A 22 -7.47 6.40 -6.11
C ALA A 22 -7.36 4.98 -5.53
N ASN A 23 -6.51 4.12 -6.12
CA ASN A 23 -6.24 2.79 -5.57
C ASN A 23 -5.52 2.87 -4.21
N TYR A 24 -4.62 3.84 -4.03
CA TYR A 24 -3.95 4.08 -2.76
C TYR A 24 -4.95 4.50 -1.68
N GLU A 25 -5.87 5.42 -1.98
CA GLU A 25 -6.94 5.82 -1.07
C GLU A 25 -7.79 4.62 -0.63
N ALA A 26 -8.19 3.77 -1.58
CA ALA A 26 -8.94 2.54 -1.28
C ALA A 26 -8.15 1.57 -0.38
N ILE A 27 -6.81 1.53 -0.51
CA ILE A 27 -5.94 0.71 0.35
C ILE A 27 -5.81 1.31 1.75
N VAL A 28 -5.70 2.63 1.86
CA VAL A 28 -5.60 3.34 3.15
C VAL A 28 -6.88 3.19 3.97
N GLU A 29 -8.04 3.03 3.31
CA GLU A 29 -9.32 2.76 3.97
C GLU A 29 -9.46 1.31 4.48
N LEU A 30 -8.56 0.40 4.13
CA LEU A 30 -8.59 -0.98 4.62
C LEU A 30 -8.21 -1.06 6.10
N ASP A 31 -8.66 -2.14 6.74
CA ASP A 31 -8.23 -2.47 8.09
C ASP A 31 -6.70 -2.64 8.16
N ASP A 32 -6.10 -2.01 9.17
CA ASP A 32 -4.66 -1.99 9.41
C ASP A 32 -4.02 -3.38 9.51
N ALA A 33 -4.72 -4.33 10.16
CA ALA A 33 -4.21 -5.69 10.32
C ALA A 33 -4.30 -6.46 9.00
N LEU A 34 -5.37 -6.23 8.23
CA LEU A 34 -5.52 -6.79 6.91
C LEU A 34 -4.44 -6.28 5.95
N LEU A 35 -4.24 -4.96 5.91
CA LEU A 35 -3.21 -4.33 5.10
C LEU A 35 -1.80 -4.81 5.48
N TYR A 36 -1.50 -4.88 6.78
CA TYR A 36 -0.25 -5.46 7.24
C TYR A 36 -0.06 -6.89 6.72
N SER A 37 -1.11 -7.72 6.79
CA SER A 37 -1.02 -9.11 6.33
C SER A 37 -0.78 -9.24 4.81
N TYR A 38 -1.25 -8.30 3.99
CA TYR A 38 -0.88 -8.22 2.57
C TYR A 38 0.57 -7.77 2.38
N VAL A 39 0.96 -6.71 3.07
CA VAL A 39 2.31 -6.11 2.96
C VAL A 39 3.40 -7.12 3.35
N VAL A 40 3.16 -7.96 4.37
CA VAL A 40 4.10 -9.02 4.76
C VAL A 40 3.91 -10.35 4.02
N GLY A 41 2.98 -10.42 3.06
CA GLY A 41 2.73 -11.62 2.26
C GLY A 41 2.14 -12.81 3.03
N ARG A 42 1.46 -12.57 4.15
CA ARG A 42 0.81 -13.62 4.96
C ARG A 42 -0.47 -14.16 4.32
N VAL A 43 -1.14 -13.33 3.51
CA VAL A 43 -2.39 -13.68 2.82
C VAL A 43 -2.33 -13.19 1.37
N PRO A 44 -3.01 -13.88 0.44
CA PRO A 44 -3.05 -13.45 -0.96
C PRO A 44 -3.85 -12.15 -1.13
N ILE A 45 -3.37 -11.28 -2.02
CA ILE A 45 -4.04 -10.02 -2.36
C ILE A 45 -5.30 -10.33 -3.19
N PRO A 46 -6.49 -9.85 -2.79
CA PRO A 46 -7.71 -10.08 -3.55
C PRO A 46 -7.69 -9.35 -4.89
N ARG A 47 -8.41 -9.88 -5.89
CA ARG A 47 -8.42 -9.36 -7.28
C ARG A 47 -8.91 -7.91 -7.45
N GLY A 48 -9.48 -7.29 -6.41
CA GLY A 48 -9.94 -5.90 -6.42
C GLY A 48 -8.93 -4.90 -5.86
N ILE A 49 -7.79 -5.36 -5.37
CA ILE A 49 -6.71 -4.51 -4.85
C ILE A 49 -5.55 -4.56 -5.84
N ASP A 50 -4.97 -3.40 -6.13
CA ASP A 50 -3.79 -3.29 -6.97
C ASP A 50 -2.59 -3.96 -6.28
N SER A 51 -2.21 -5.13 -6.78
CA SER A 51 -1.09 -5.89 -6.25
C SER A 51 0.25 -5.19 -6.44
N ALA A 52 0.41 -4.42 -7.52
CA ALA A 52 1.65 -3.69 -7.77
C ALA A 52 1.86 -2.57 -6.73
N LEU A 53 0.77 -1.92 -6.31
CA LEU A 53 0.82 -0.91 -5.26
C LEU A 53 1.13 -1.52 -3.88
N ILE A 54 0.57 -2.67 -3.55
CA ILE A 54 0.92 -3.42 -2.33
C ILE A 54 2.39 -3.85 -2.35
N GLU A 55 2.90 -4.32 -3.48
CA GLU A 55 4.31 -4.67 -3.65
C GLU A 55 5.24 -3.46 -3.46
N LEU A 56 4.86 -2.28 -3.97
CA LEU A 56 5.59 -1.03 -3.73
C LEU A 56 5.64 -0.67 -2.23
N ILE A 57 4.50 -0.78 -1.54
CA ILE A 57 4.42 -0.52 -0.10
C ILE A 57 5.26 -1.54 0.69
N SER A 58 5.22 -2.83 0.32
CA SER A 58 6.02 -3.90 0.91
C SER A 58 7.53 -3.68 0.72
N GLY A 59 7.93 -3.28 -0.49
CA GLY A 59 9.30 -2.92 -0.80
C GLY A 59 9.78 -1.71 0.02
N PHE A 60 8.92 -0.72 0.24
CA PHE A 60 9.21 0.43 1.09
C PHE A 60 9.34 0.04 2.57
N ALA A 61 8.46 -0.83 3.07
CA ALA A 61 8.49 -1.33 4.44
C ALA A 61 9.76 -2.13 4.75
N SER A 62 10.25 -2.91 3.79
CA SER A 62 11.44 -3.75 3.94
C SER A 62 12.77 -3.00 3.83
N ARG A 63 12.75 -1.74 3.35
CA ARG A 63 13.94 -0.88 3.19
C ARG A 63 14.15 0.09 4.35
N LYS A 64 13.24 0.13 5.33
CA LYS A 64 13.39 0.87 6.60
C LYS A 64 13.87 -0.06 7.69
#